data_AF-A0A495R0C6-F1
#
_entry.id   AF-A0A495R0C6-F1
#
_cell.length_a   1.000
_cell.length_b   1.000
_cell.length_c   1.000
_cell.angle_alpha   90.00
_cell.angle_beta   90.00
_cell.angle_gamma   90.00
#
_symmetry.space_group_name_H-M   'P 1'
#
loop_
_entity.id
_entity.type
_entity.pdbx_description
1 polymer ?
#
loop_
_entity_poly.entity_id
_entity_poly.type
_entity_poly.pdbx_seq_one_letter_code
_entity_poly.pdbx_strand_id
1 'polypeptide(L)'
;MDERELKLNSLSRYSKSSAMYVLEEYGHCEVPAGCGGVVLRWRNPRNGIPLRIWLYTNGEGKMYLDGGPPPSGIPVVSFGEHVLAFELPVADPAYTVLNFAAFFPPELPRPRVTGPDEPSVSIVSAADGTWKYTVQEPGDGWKSSGFDDSTWSPMVANDVLQPPNDPRRNMGEYRFAAAQRHGGAGLGVPEPATRVWIRKTFEVTGDDDV
;
A
#
# COMPACT_ATOMS: atom_id res chain seq x y z
N MET A 1 18.75 -13.62 -48.96
CA MET A 1 17.77 -13.06 -48.02
C MET A 1 18.08 -11.59 -47.89
N ASP A 2 17.09 -10.74 -48.15
CA ASP A 2 17.23 -9.28 -48.09
C ASP A 2 17.08 -8.83 -46.62
N GLU A 3 17.92 -7.91 -46.14
CA GLU A 3 17.84 -7.36 -44.78
C GLU A 3 16.46 -6.74 -44.45
N ARG A 4 15.68 -6.42 -45.49
CA ARG A 4 14.30 -5.93 -45.35
C ARG A 4 13.35 -6.93 -44.68
N GLU A 5 13.52 -8.24 -44.88
CA GLU A 5 12.61 -9.24 -44.30
C GLU A 5 12.77 -9.36 -42.77
N LEU A 6 13.97 -9.12 -42.24
CA LEU A 6 14.25 -9.18 -40.80
C LEU A 6 13.89 -7.89 -40.04
N LYS A 7 13.55 -6.79 -40.74
CA LYS A 7 13.18 -5.49 -40.13
C LYS A 7 11.71 -5.40 -39.66
N LEU A 8 10.96 -6.50 -39.69
CA LEU A 8 9.61 -6.59 -39.11
C LEU A 8 9.62 -6.55 -37.58
N ASN A 9 10.68 -7.02 -36.93
CA ASN A 9 10.83 -7.05 -35.46
C ASN A 9 11.75 -5.94 -34.91
N SER A 10 11.93 -4.82 -35.62
CA SER A 10 12.71 -3.69 -35.10
C SER A 10 11.93 -2.93 -34.01
N LEU A 11 12.26 -3.17 -32.74
CA LEU A 11 11.63 -2.56 -31.55
C LEU A 11 11.51 -1.03 -31.61
N SER A 12 12.40 -0.37 -32.36
CA SER A 12 12.38 1.08 -32.61
C SER A 12 11.07 1.61 -33.21
N ARG A 13 10.24 0.77 -33.84
CA ARG A 13 8.92 1.17 -34.38
C ARG A 13 7.83 1.34 -33.33
N TYR A 14 8.05 0.88 -32.10
CA TYR A 14 7.04 0.86 -31.03
C TYR A 14 7.37 1.76 -29.84
N SER A 15 8.23 2.77 -30.06
CA SER A 15 8.39 3.86 -29.09
C SER A 15 7.11 4.69 -29.03
N LYS A 16 6.54 4.82 -27.84
CA LYS A 16 5.45 5.77 -27.53
C LYS A 16 5.94 6.66 -26.40
N SER A 17 5.84 7.97 -26.60
CA SER A 17 6.20 8.99 -25.61
C SER A 17 5.02 9.96 -25.41
N SER A 18 4.87 10.50 -24.21
CA SER A 18 3.88 11.52 -23.90
C SER A 18 4.51 12.61 -23.04
N ALA A 19 4.10 13.86 -23.27
CA ALA A 19 4.46 14.99 -22.42
C ALA A 19 3.55 15.10 -21.17
N MET A 20 2.46 14.33 -21.10
CA MET A 20 1.45 14.42 -20.04
C MET A 20 1.27 13.13 -19.24
N TYR A 21 1.83 12.01 -19.71
CA TYR A 21 1.63 10.69 -19.10
C TYR A 21 2.96 9.97 -18.94
N VAL A 22 3.08 9.19 -17.86
CA VAL A 22 4.20 8.29 -17.58
C VAL A 22 3.83 6.90 -18.07
N LEU A 23 4.71 6.24 -18.83
CA LEU A 23 4.60 4.80 -19.10
C LEU A 23 5.32 4.07 -17.96
N GLU A 24 4.57 3.32 -17.17
CA GLU A 24 5.09 2.62 -16.00
C GLU A 24 4.68 1.14 -16.01
N GLU A 25 5.48 0.32 -15.34
CA GLU A 25 5.16 -1.07 -15.04
C GLU A 25 4.04 -1.12 -13.99
N TYR A 26 2.95 -1.80 -14.35
CA TYR A 26 1.78 -2.00 -13.48
C TYR A 26 1.80 -3.36 -12.77
N GLY A 27 2.42 -4.36 -13.39
CA GLY A 27 2.55 -5.71 -12.85
C GLY A 27 2.98 -6.72 -13.91
N HIS A 28 2.85 -8.00 -13.59
CA HIS A 28 3.23 -9.10 -14.47
C HIS A 28 2.04 -10.03 -14.74
N CYS A 29 2.02 -10.65 -15.92
CA CYS A 29 1.14 -11.78 -16.16
C CYS A 29 1.87 -13.10 -15.84
N GLU A 30 1.54 -13.71 -14.71
CA GLU A 30 1.86 -15.12 -14.47
C GLU A 30 0.95 -16.00 -15.33
N VAL A 31 1.42 -16.34 -16.53
CA VAL A 31 0.77 -17.32 -17.41
C VAL A 31 1.33 -18.71 -17.07
N PRO A 32 0.53 -19.79 -16.96
CA PRO A 32 0.98 -21.13 -16.53
C PRO A 32 2.10 -21.80 -17.35
N ALA A 33 2.57 -21.18 -18.44
CA ALA A 33 3.62 -21.67 -19.34
C ALA A 33 4.90 -20.81 -19.35
N GLY A 34 5.09 -19.89 -18.42
CA GLY A 34 6.39 -19.22 -18.19
C GLY A 34 6.74 -18.05 -19.11
N CYS A 35 5.81 -17.56 -19.93
CA CYS A 35 5.98 -16.31 -20.68
C CYS A 35 5.82 -15.10 -19.75
N GLY A 36 6.86 -14.76 -18.99
CA GLY A 36 6.88 -13.63 -18.05
C GLY A 36 6.74 -12.28 -18.76
N GLY A 37 5.50 -11.85 -18.98
CA GLY A 37 5.17 -10.58 -19.60
C GLY A 37 4.95 -9.48 -18.57
N VAL A 38 5.36 -8.26 -18.92
CA VAL A 38 5.10 -7.04 -18.15
C VAL A 38 3.84 -6.35 -18.68
N VAL A 39 2.94 -5.98 -17.77
CA VAL A 39 1.80 -5.11 -18.05
C VAL A 39 2.25 -3.66 -17.85
N LEU A 40 2.27 -2.89 -18.93
CA LEU A 40 2.57 -1.45 -18.90
C LEU A 40 1.27 -0.63 -18.89
N ARG A 41 1.23 0.46 -18.13
CA ARG A 41 0.12 1.44 -18.13
C ARG A 41 0.62 2.87 -18.38
N TRP A 42 -0.23 3.69 -18.98
CA TRP A 42 -0.05 5.14 -18.98
C TRP A 42 -0.74 5.74 -17.76
N ARG A 43 0.00 6.44 -16.89
CA ARG A 43 -0.52 7.18 -15.73
C ARG A 43 -0.42 8.68 -15.97
N ASN A 44 -1.48 9.44 -15.67
CA ASN A 44 -1.40 10.89 -15.53
C ASN A 44 -0.84 11.20 -14.12
N PRO A 45 0.35 11.83 -13.98
CA PRO A 45 0.92 12.11 -12.66
C PRO A 45 0.08 13.11 -11.84
N ARG A 46 -0.78 13.91 -12.49
CA ARG A 46 -1.69 14.85 -11.81
C ARG A 46 -2.91 14.19 -11.17
N ASN A 47 -3.16 12.91 -11.45
CA ASN A 47 -4.30 12.17 -10.88
C ASN A 47 -3.94 11.45 -9.57
N GLY A 48 -2.70 11.58 -9.09
CA GLY A 48 -2.21 10.90 -7.89
C GLY A 48 -0.99 10.01 -8.09
N ILE A 49 -0.57 9.38 -7.00
CA ILE A 49 0.68 8.62 -6.89
C ILE A 49 0.44 7.11 -6.70
N PRO A 50 1.23 6.24 -7.35
CA PRO A 50 1.17 4.81 -7.11
C PRO A 50 1.89 4.46 -5.80
N LEU A 51 1.16 3.91 -4.82
CA LEU A 51 1.73 3.46 -3.55
C LEU A 51 1.95 1.95 -3.55
N ARG A 52 3.19 1.48 -3.44
CA ARG A 52 3.44 0.05 -3.18
C ARG A 52 3.17 -0.22 -1.70
N ILE A 53 2.34 -1.22 -1.41
CA ILE A 53 1.95 -1.60 -0.05
C ILE A 53 2.70 -2.87 0.39
N TRP A 54 3.35 -2.81 1.55
CA TRP A 54 3.71 -3.97 2.36
C TRP A 54 2.78 -4.04 3.57
N LEU A 55 2.09 -5.18 3.70
CA LEU A 55 1.16 -5.46 4.78
C LEU A 55 1.48 -6.82 5.42
N TYR A 56 1.64 -6.81 6.73
CA TYR A 56 1.56 -7.98 7.59
C TYR A 56 0.43 -7.80 8.61
N THR A 57 -0.34 -8.86 8.81
CA THR A 57 -1.40 -8.98 9.82
C THR A 57 -1.28 -10.30 10.54
N ASN A 58 -1.71 -10.37 11.80
CA ASN A 58 -1.79 -11.63 12.55
C ASN A 58 -2.98 -12.48 12.05
N GLY A 59 -2.75 -13.26 11.00
CA GLY A 59 -3.79 -14.03 10.31
C GLY A 59 -4.46 -13.29 9.15
N GLU A 60 -5.50 -13.90 8.60
CA GLU A 60 -6.26 -13.36 7.45
C GLU A 60 -7.04 -12.10 7.85
N GLY A 61 -6.82 -11.00 7.13
CA GLY A 61 -7.47 -9.72 7.38
C GLY A 61 -7.92 -9.04 6.09
N LYS A 62 -8.95 -8.20 6.17
CA LYS A 62 -9.42 -7.39 5.04
C LYS A 62 -8.81 -6.00 5.13
N MET A 63 -8.20 -5.54 4.04
CA MET A 63 -7.72 -4.16 3.88
C MET A 63 -8.70 -3.37 3.02
N TYR A 64 -8.90 -2.10 3.36
CA TYR A 64 -9.69 -1.12 2.63
C TYR A 64 -8.90 0.18 2.44
N LEU A 65 -9.13 0.82 1.31
CA LEU A 65 -8.74 2.19 0.98
C LEU A 65 -10.02 2.91 0.54
N ASP A 66 -10.36 4.00 1.22
CA ASP A 66 -11.53 4.85 0.93
C ASP A 66 -12.84 4.06 0.77
N GLY A 67 -13.12 3.18 1.74
CA GLY A 67 -14.32 2.33 1.76
C GLY A 67 -14.24 1.00 1.03
N GLY A 68 -13.46 0.91 -0.05
CA GLY A 68 -13.34 -0.25 -0.94
C GLY A 68 -12.06 -1.08 -0.73
N PRO A 69 -11.97 -2.33 -1.22
CA PRO A 69 -10.71 -3.05 -1.27
C PRO A 69 -9.75 -2.37 -2.25
N PRO A 70 -8.43 -2.31 -1.98
CA PRO A 70 -7.46 -1.75 -2.93
C PRO A 70 -7.52 -2.44 -4.31
N PRO A 71 -7.56 -1.70 -5.43
CA PRO A 71 -7.74 -2.28 -6.76
C PRO A 71 -6.53 -3.09 -7.27
N SER A 72 -5.38 -3.00 -6.60
CA SER A 72 -4.16 -3.78 -6.89
C SER A 72 -3.21 -3.70 -5.68
N GLY A 73 -2.05 -4.36 -5.75
CA GLY A 73 -0.96 -4.18 -4.77
C GLY A 73 -0.18 -2.86 -4.90
N ILE A 74 -0.42 -2.09 -5.98
CA ILE A 74 0.15 -0.76 -6.21
C ILE A 74 -0.98 0.20 -6.67
N PRO A 75 -1.97 0.50 -5.79
CA PRO A 75 -3.04 1.43 -6.11
C PRO A 75 -2.49 2.82 -6.44
N VAL A 76 -3.13 3.51 -7.38
CA VAL A 76 -2.95 4.96 -7.55
C VAL A 76 -3.89 5.64 -6.57
N VAL A 77 -3.34 6.38 -5.63
CA VAL A 77 -4.08 7.18 -4.64
C VAL A 77 -4.04 8.63 -5.11
N SER A 78 -5.20 9.29 -5.19
CA SER A 78 -5.29 10.70 -5.59
C SER A 78 -4.60 11.63 -4.59
N PHE A 79 -4.52 12.91 -4.92
CA PHE A 79 -4.15 13.94 -3.94
C PHE A 79 -5.35 14.27 -3.03
N GLY A 80 -5.09 14.60 -1.76
CA GLY A 80 -6.09 14.93 -0.74
C GLY A 80 -6.11 14.00 0.48
N GLU A 81 -7.18 14.07 1.29
CA GLU A 81 -7.41 13.20 2.45
C GLU A 81 -7.88 11.79 2.02
N HIS A 82 -7.26 10.77 2.61
CA HIS A 82 -7.54 9.36 2.35
C HIS A 82 -7.62 8.54 3.65
N VAL A 83 -8.30 7.40 3.59
CA VAL A 83 -8.50 6.50 4.74
C VAL A 83 -8.05 5.09 4.44
N LEU A 84 -7.08 4.61 5.23
CA LEU A 84 -6.77 3.18 5.36
C LEU A 84 -7.63 2.58 6.47
N ALA A 85 -8.21 1.42 6.20
CA ALA A 85 -9.03 0.68 7.13
C ALA A 85 -8.75 -0.82 7.07
N PHE A 86 -8.79 -1.50 8.23
CA PHE A 86 -8.56 -2.94 8.33
C PHE A 86 -9.63 -3.59 9.21
N GLU A 87 -10.10 -4.77 8.80
CA GLU A 87 -10.96 -5.65 9.59
C GLU A 87 -10.20 -6.97 9.84
N LEU A 88 -9.83 -7.21 11.09
CA LEU A 88 -9.05 -8.37 11.51
C LEU A 88 -9.89 -9.27 12.43
N PRO A 89 -9.92 -10.61 12.23
CA PRO A 89 -10.79 -11.54 12.96
C PRO A 89 -10.22 -11.99 14.32
N VAL A 90 -8.95 -11.74 14.61
CA VAL A 90 -8.33 -11.97 15.92
C VAL A 90 -7.26 -10.92 16.15
N ALA A 91 -7.18 -10.39 17.36
CA ALA A 91 -5.99 -9.71 17.85
C ALA A 91 -5.58 -10.34 19.18
N ASP A 92 -4.32 -10.76 19.24
CA ASP A 92 -3.71 -11.44 20.38
C ASP A 92 -2.55 -10.53 20.85
N PRO A 93 -2.60 -9.97 22.08
CA PRO A 93 -1.63 -8.97 22.55
C PRO A 93 -0.21 -9.55 22.65
N ALA A 94 -0.06 -10.89 22.63
CA ALA A 94 1.23 -11.57 22.59
C ALA A 94 1.96 -11.49 21.24
N TYR A 95 1.39 -10.84 20.21
CA TYR A 95 1.99 -10.72 18.88
C TYR A 95 1.75 -9.34 18.25
N THR A 96 2.58 -8.98 17.25
CA THR A 96 2.23 -7.87 16.34
C THR A 96 0.91 -8.16 15.64
N VAL A 97 -0.05 -7.24 15.74
CA VAL A 97 -1.37 -7.31 15.08
C VAL A 97 -1.30 -6.75 13.66
N LEU A 98 -0.58 -5.64 13.47
CA LEU A 98 -0.40 -4.94 12.20
C LEU A 98 1.06 -4.49 12.04
N ASN A 99 1.64 -4.72 10.87
CA ASN A 99 2.82 -3.99 10.41
C ASN A 99 2.61 -3.57 8.95
N PHE A 100 2.80 -2.28 8.67
CA PHE A 100 2.40 -1.64 7.43
C PHE A 100 3.46 -0.64 6.97
N ALA A 101 3.75 -0.65 5.66
CA ALA A 101 4.44 0.45 5.00
C ALA A 101 3.87 0.62 3.59
N ALA A 102 3.51 1.84 3.21
CA ALA A 102 3.15 2.19 1.83
C ALA A 102 3.87 3.45 1.37
N PHE A 103 4.46 3.41 0.18
CA PHE A 103 5.32 4.49 -0.33
C PHE A 103 5.32 4.51 -1.87
N PHE A 104 5.69 5.67 -2.44
CA PHE A 104 5.98 5.79 -3.88
C PHE A 104 7.31 5.09 -4.22
N PRO A 105 7.35 4.06 -5.10
CA PRO A 105 8.57 3.27 -5.33
C PRO A 105 9.69 4.05 -6.03
N PRO A 106 10.92 4.08 -5.48
CA PRO A 106 12.02 4.88 -6.01
C PRO A 106 12.56 4.40 -7.38
N GLU A 107 12.31 3.13 -7.73
CA GLU A 107 12.74 2.50 -8.98
C GLU A 107 11.74 2.62 -10.16
N LEU A 108 10.53 3.16 -9.96
CA LEU A 108 9.63 3.42 -11.08
C LEU A 108 10.18 4.53 -11.98
N PRO A 109 9.92 4.51 -13.31
CA PRO A 109 10.43 5.53 -14.23
C PRO A 109 9.98 6.94 -13.84
N ARG A 110 10.93 7.73 -13.35
CA ARG A 110 10.70 9.11 -12.90
C ARG A 110 10.47 10.02 -14.11
N PRO A 111 9.29 10.65 -14.28
CA PRO A 111 9.10 11.64 -15.32
C PRO A 111 9.95 12.88 -15.00
N ARG A 112 10.88 13.25 -15.90
CA ARG A 112 11.57 14.56 -15.84
C ARG A 112 10.66 15.75 -16.22
N VAL A 113 9.35 15.61 -16.04
CA VAL A 113 8.34 16.52 -16.60
C VAL A 113 7.90 17.53 -15.54
N THR A 114 8.76 18.54 -15.36
CA THR A 114 8.41 19.89 -14.87
C THR A 114 7.58 19.99 -13.59
N GLY A 115 8.28 19.95 -12.45
CA GLY A 115 7.85 20.36 -11.11
C GLY A 115 9.07 20.27 -10.16
N PRO A 116 9.15 21.07 -9.09
CA PRO A 116 10.12 20.81 -8.02
C PRO A 116 9.73 19.52 -7.28
N ASP A 117 10.74 18.74 -6.92
CA ASP A 117 10.76 17.52 -6.10
C ASP A 117 9.63 16.45 -6.27
N GLU A 118 9.88 15.25 -5.74
CA GLU A 118 8.93 14.13 -5.83
C GLU A 118 8.11 14.06 -4.53
N PRO A 119 6.76 13.97 -4.59
CA PRO A 119 5.93 13.93 -3.39
C PRO A 119 6.30 12.74 -2.50
N SER A 120 6.92 13.02 -1.36
CA SER A 120 7.53 12.04 -0.46
C SER A 120 6.49 11.42 0.49
N VAL A 121 5.43 10.83 -0.05
CA VAL A 121 4.41 10.16 0.77
C VAL A 121 4.94 8.80 1.21
N SER A 122 5.12 8.66 2.53
CA SER A 122 5.38 7.40 3.22
C SER A 122 4.39 7.23 4.36
N ILE A 123 3.62 6.14 4.31
CA ILE A 123 2.59 5.80 5.28
C ILE A 123 3.08 4.56 6.02
N VAL A 124 3.60 4.74 7.23
CA VAL A 124 4.14 3.65 8.05
C VAL A 124 3.26 3.38 9.27
N SER A 125 3.24 2.13 9.71
CA SER A 125 2.79 1.76 11.05
C SER A 125 3.75 2.33 12.09
N ALA A 126 3.24 3.16 13.00
CA ALA A 126 4.00 3.79 14.07
C ALA A 126 3.08 4.03 15.27
N ALA A 127 3.63 4.01 16.49
CA ALA A 127 2.87 4.26 17.72
C ALA A 127 2.74 5.77 17.99
N ASP A 128 2.30 6.51 16.96
CA ASP A 128 2.18 7.97 16.92
C ASP A 128 0.76 8.47 17.27
N GLY A 129 -0.16 7.55 17.56
CA GLY A 129 -1.58 7.83 17.83
C GLY A 129 -2.44 8.06 16.59
N THR A 130 -1.86 8.07 15.37
CA THR A 130 -2.61 8.21 14.11
C THR A 130 -3.23 6.90 13.64
N TRP A 131 -2.71 5.78 14.11
CA TRP A 131 -3.29 4.45 13.97
C TRP A 131 -4.25 4.20 15.14
N LYS A 132 -5.55 4.19 14.86
CA LYS A 132 -6.60 3.96 15.86
C LYS A 132 -7.28 2.62 15.65
N TYR A 133 -7.82 2.04 16.72
CA TYR A 133 -8.59 0.81 16.67
C TYR A 133 -9.81 0.82 17.60
N THR A 134 -10.77 -0.05 17.29
CA THR A 134 -11.88 -0.42 18.18
C THR A 134 -12.06 -1.94 18.20
N VAL A 135 -12.61 -2.45 19.30
CA VAL A 135 -13.07 -3.85 19.48
C VAL A 135 -14.61 -3.95 19.49
N GLN A 136 -15.30 -2.81 19.42
CA GLN A 136 -16.74 -2.73 19.21
C GLN A 136 -17.01 -2.51 17.73
N GLU A 137 -18.04 -3.17 17.17
CA GLU A 137 -18.36 -3.05 15.75
C GLU A 137 -18.73 -1.58 15.42
N PRO A 138 -17.98 -0.91 14.53
CA PRO A 138 -18.22 0.48 14.22
C PRO A 138 -19.43 0.64 13.30
N GLY A 139 -20.05 1.81 13.36
CA GLY A 139 -21.19 2.16 12.50
C GLY A 139 -20.84 2.22 11.01
N ASP A 140 -21.88 2.34 10.18
CA ASP A 140 -21.73 2.50 8.73
C ASP A 140 -20.82 3.67 8.37
N GLY A 141 -20.06 3.52 7.29
CA GLY A 141 -19.14 4.55 6.80
C GLY A 141 -17.81 4.67 7.54
N TRP A 142 -17.48 3.82 8.52
CA TRP A 142 -16.22 3.88 9.29
C TRP A 142 -14.93 3.86 8.44
N LYS A 143 -15.01 3.30 7.23
CA LYS A 143 -13.91 3.20 6.25
C LYS A 143 -13.74 4.44 5.37
N SER A 144 -14.60 5.44 5.51
CA SER A 144 -14.63 6.66 4.71
C SER A 144 -13.99 7.83 5.44
N SER A 145 -13.62 8.89 4.69
CA SER A 145 -13.30 10.20 5.24
C SER A 145 -14.49 10.79 6.01
N GLY A 146 -14.21 11.68 6.97
CA GLY A 146 -15.23 12.33 7.80
C GLY A 146 -15.93 11.46 8.87
N PHE A 147 -15.61 10.18 9.00
CA PHE A 147 -16.11 9.36 10.11
C PHE A 147 -15.44 9.74 11.44
N ASP A 148 -16.24 9.87 12.51
CA ASP A 148 -15.75 10.19 13.85
C ASP A 148 -15.15 8.96 14.56
N ASP A 149 -13.82 8.90 14.58
CA ASP A 149 -13.04 7.92 15.35
C ASP A 149 -12.38 8.55 16.61
N SER A 150 -12.92 9.66 17.13
CA SER A 150 -12.40 10.31 18.35
C SER A 150 -12.43 9.42 19.60
N THR A 151 -13.37 8.47 19.64
CA THR A 151 -13.54 7.50 20.74
C THR A 151 -12.68 6.23 20.58
N TRP A 152 -11.99 6.06 19.45
CA TRP A 152 -11.17 4.88 19.19
C TRP A 152 -9.83 4.98 19.92
N SER A 153 -9.33 3.84 20.39
CA SER A 153 -8.06 3.78 21.12
C SER A 153 -6.87 3.83 20.16
N PRO A 154 -5.76 4.50 20.48
CA PRO A 154 -4.55 4.44 19.67
C PRO A 154 -3.92 3.04 19.76
N MET A 155 -3.40 2.53 18.65
CA MET A 155 -2.58 1.32 18.66
C MET A 155 -1.26 1.57 19.39
N VAL A 156 -0.76 0.55 20.09
CA VAL A 156 0.48 0.61 20.86
C VAL A 156 1.65 0.01 20.09
N ALA A 157 2.87 0.49 20.37
CA ALA A 157 4.09 -0.12 19.85
C ALA A 157 4.16 -1.58 20.30
N ASN A 158 4.61 -2.45 19.39
CA ASN A 158 4.92 -3.83 19.68
C ASN A 158 6.27 -4.22 19.08
N ASP A 159 7.31 -3.57 19.62
CA ASP A 159 8.71 -3.67 19.24
C ASP A 159 9.40 -4.95 19.77
N VAL A 160 8.75 -5.69 20.68
CA VAL A 160 9.25 -6.96 21.24
C VAL A 160 8.67 -8.19 20.53
N LEU A 161 7.43 -8.14 20.05
CA LEU A 161 6.69 -9.35 19.66
C LEU A 161 6.67 -9.57 18.14
N GLN A 162 7.54 -10.50 17.72
CA GLN A 162 7.66 -10.98 16.35
C GLN A 162 6.38 -11.71 15.86
N PRO A 163 6.24 -11.95 14.54
CA PRO A 163 5.23 -12.85 14.01
C PRO A 163 5.16 -14.19 14.78
N PRO A 164 3.97 -14.80 14.96
CA PRO A 164 3.87 -16.08 15.67
C PRO A 164 4.73 -17.18 15.04
N ASN A 165 5.33 -18.05 15.86
CA ASN A 165 6.05 -19.21 15.33
C ASN A 165 5.12 -20.26 14.67
N ASP A 166 3.80 -20.14 14.81
CA ASP A 166 2.81 -20.96 14.10
C ASP A 166 2.71 -20.53 12.62
N PRO A 167 3.09 -21.38 11.64
CA PRO A 167 3.02 -21.05 10.22
C PRO A 167 1.60 -20.72 9.73
N ARG A 168 0.54 -21.16 10.43
CA ARG A 168 -0.85 -20.85 10.09
C ARG A 168 -1.22 -19.40 10.44
N ARG A 169 -0.49 -18.77 11.36
CA ARG A 169 -0.66 -17.36 11.74
C ARG A 169 0.41 -16.47 11.09
N ASN A 170 1.65 -16.96 10.98
CA ASN A 170 2.73 -16.29 10.27
C ASN A 170 2.73 -16.63 8.77
N MET A 171 1.71 -16.13 8.08
CA MET A 171 1.57 -16.21 6.61
C MET A 171 2.42 -15.14 5.88
N GLY A 172 3.43 -14.54 6.53
CA GLY A 172 3.98 -13.28 6.02
C GLY A 172 5.25 -12.72 6.67
N GLU A 173 6.15 -13.52 7.25
CA GLU A 173 7.43 -13.05 7.81
C GLU A 173 8.22 -12.16 6.83
N TYR A 174 8.29 -12.56 5.56
CA TYR A 174 8.88 -11.74 4.50
C TYR A 174 8.20 -10.37 4.36
N ARG A 175 6.86 -10.30 4.47
CA ARG A 175 6.10 -9.04 4.39
C ARG A 175 6.31 -8.17 5.62
N PHE A 176 6.43 -8.77 6.81
CA PHE A 176 6.79 -8.09 8.06
C PHE A 176 8.19 -7.46 7.93
N ALA A 177 9.20 -8.23 7.54
CA ALA A 177 10.56 -7.74 7.32
C ALA A 177 10.65 -6.73 6.15
N ALA A 178 9.80 -6.85 5.12
CA ALA A 178 9.69 -5.84 4.07
C ALA A 178 9.12 -4.52 4.60
N ALA A 179 8.01 -4.55 5.35
CA ALA A 179 7.43 -3.35 5.97
C ALA A 179 8.44 -2.67 6.92
N GLN A 180 9.15 -3.44 7.77
CA GLN A 180 10.21 -2.91 8.64
C GLN A 180 11.35 -2.22 7.88
N ARG A 181 11.81 -2.79 6.76
CA ARG A 181 12.84 -2.15 5.91
C ARG A 181 12.40 -0.81 5.30
N HIS A 182 11.09 -0.55 5.26
CA HIS A 182 10.50 0.71 4.82
C HIS A 182 9.94 1.55 5.98
N GLY A 183 10.36 1.28 7.22
CA GLY A 183 10.03 2.07 8.41
C GLY A 183 8.76 1.67 9.16
N GLY A 184 8.06 0.60 8.75
CA GLY A 184 6.89 0.06 9.45
C GLY A 184 7.27 -0.60 10.78
N ALA A 185 6.72 -0.11 11.89
CA ALA A 185 6.81 -0.72 13.21
C ALA A 185 5.70 -1.76 13.43
N GLY A 186 5.98 -2.77 14.26
CA GLY A 186 4.93 -3.66 14.75
C GLY A 186 3.98 -2.90 15.68
N LEU A 187 2.67 -2.99 15.42
CA LEU A 187 1.63 -2.42 16.26
C LEU A 187 0.75 -3.52 16.85
N GLY A 188 0.37 -3.32 18.12
CA GLY A 188 -0.49 -4.22 18.88
C GLY A 188 -1.72 -3.54 19.45
N VAL A 189 -2.53 -4.36 20.14
CA VAL A 189 -3.60 -3.93 21.05
C VAL A 189 -3.24 -4.43 22.46
N PRO A 190 -3.64 -3.73 23.54
CA PRO A 190 -3.30 -4.11 24.91
C PRO A 190 -4.08 -5.32 25.43
N GLU A 191 -5.26 -5.61 24.87
CA GLU A 191 -6.18 -6.66 25.34
C GLU A 191 -6.56 -7.62 24.20
N PRO A 192 -6.79 -8.92 24.49
CA PRO A 192 -7.18 -9.89 23.47
C PRO A 192 -8.59 -9.61 22.93
N ALA A 193 -8.76 -9.68 21.61
CA ALA A 193 -10.02 -9.39 20.94
C ALA A 193 -10.34 -10.40 19.82
N THR A 194 -11.62 -10.75 19.69
CA THR A 194 -12.16 -11.66 18.66
C THR A 194 -12.59 -10.96 17.36
N ARG A 195 -12.42 -9.63 17.27
CA ARG A 195 -12.45 -8.83 16.04
C ARG A 195 -11.83 -7.47 16.38
N VAL A 196 -11.03 -6.90 15.47
CA VAL A 196 -10.50 -5.53 15.59
C VAL A 196 -10.73 -4.80 14.28
N TRP A 197 -11.21 -3.57 14.39
CA TRP A 197 -11.28 -2.62 13.29
C TRP A 197 -10.21 -1.57 13.52
N ILE A 198 -9.34 -1.36 12.52
CA ILE A 198 -8.23 -0.40 12.57
C ILE A 198 -8.47 0.66 11.50
N ARG A 199 -8.20 1.93 11.83
CA ARG A 199 -8.36 3.07 10.93
C ARG A 199 -7.14 4.00 11.01
N LYS A 200 -6.75 4.56 9.87
CA LYS A 200 -5.80 5.67 9.76
C LYS A 200 -6.23 6.62 8.66
N THR A 201 -6.46 7.87 9.01
CA THR A 201 -6.47 8.98 8.03
C THR A 201 -5.03 9.32 7.66
N PHE A 202 -4.81 9.64 6.39
CA PHE A 202 -3.55 10.19 5.88
C PHE A 202 -3.85 11.18 4.75
N GLU A 203 -2.86 12.02 4.42
CA GLU A 203 -2.97 12.98 3.32
C GLU A 203 -1.93 12.67 2.25
N VAL A 204 -2.31 12.88 0.99
CA VAL A 204 -1.44 12.80 -0.18
C VAL A 204 -1.36 14.20 -0.77
N THR A 205 -0.31 14.94 -0.41
CA THR A 205 -0.07 16.28 -0.96
C THR A 205 0.61 16.18 -2.33
N GLY A 206 0.31 17.15 -3.20
CA GLY A 206 1.16 17.48 -4.34
C GLY A 206 1.89 18.80 -4.05
N ASP A 207 3.04 19.01 -4.68
CA ASP A 207 3.92 20.16 -4.40
C ASP A 207 3.40 21.50 -4.99
N ASP A 208 2.10 21.63 -5.24
CA ASP A 208 1.44 22.85 -5.73
C ASP A 208 1.07 23.85 -4.58
N ASP A 209 1.35 23.51 -3.31
CA ASP A 209 0.91 24.25 -2.10
C ASP A 209 2.07 24.82 -1.21
N VAL A 210 3.25 25.10 -1.78
CA VAL A 210 4.39 25.79 -1.10
C VAL A 210 4.92 27.00 -1.87
#